data_AF-A0A9X1A9M9-F1
#
_entry.id   AF-A0A9X1A9M9-F1
#
_cell.length_a   1.000
_cell.length_b   1.000
_cell.length_c   1.000
_cell.angle_alpha   90.00
_cell.angle_beta   90.00
_cell.angle_gamma   90.00
#
_symmetry.space_group_name_H-M   'P 1'
#
loop_
_entity.id
_entity.type
_entity.pdbx_description
1 polymer ?
#
loop_
_entity_poly.entity_id
_entity_poly.type
_entity_poly.pdbx_seq_one_letter_code
_entity_poly.pdbx_strand_id
1 'polypeptide(L)'
;MSLRMPGPWKHPDTGIYYLRQRRPKEFASTQIEEPVAIPVAETIRFVKVGAMVKVSLATKNREEAKARYREADAALQEFWQRYRASPQPLTQKQIQALAGLLYYQLVGMMDSEPGEEGIWTAALRLNQGKMERGELDGWFGPSVDELFAREGVRTDPLSRTRVVHAAFGAIQRAAEVNQRKAQGDYTPDEGAKRFPVWESSGEVAARTTASASAGKFDLFVLLDHKFDTQSLDETTRKAYRGRLKKFVELIGHSDARRVTKDDVRRWRDKLIAEGRPPKTINDNYQAALSSVLSHAVDEFSLADNVAKGVRDKRSGPEPRGPKGYDADQAKTILAATFKGTAKAISAPHRRAIFWVPWMLAYTGLRVTEVTQLRGVDVRAEGDTPFLFITPAAGSTKSKKAWTMAVHPHLVELGLIDMFKAIGDGPAFYVPYPAEADLSANAASMRARAQEAGNRVAEWITDELGIPAPLDRPNRAWRHLFTSLSRVHGLDTQARNYMMGSNPKDAREGYGEWPAATLLREIKKLPRFEVEEGIYRPSTERVEPQPIRGRSAKRKVPKRHRGR
;
A
#
# COMPACT_ATOMS: atom_id res chain seq x y z
N MET A 1 -39.49 -7.61 38.81
CA MET A 1 -38.45 -8.44 39.45
C MET A 1 -37.16 -8.30 38.64
N SER A 2 -36.12 -7.71 39.21
CA SER A 2 -34.79 -7.64 38.58
C SER A 2 -34.17 -9.05 38.56
N LEU A 3 -33.89 -9.57 37.36
CA LEU A 3 -33.16 -10.83 37.21
C LEU A 3 -31.74 -10.62 37.72
N ARG A 4 -31.44 -11.19 38.89
CA ARG A 4 -30.12 -11.10 39.52
C ARG A 4 -29.11 -11.83 38.64
N MET A 5 -28.18 -11.09 38.03
CA MET A 5 -27.16 -11.68 37.18
C MET A 5 -26.31 -12.70 37.95
N PRO A 6 -25.92 -13.83 37.33
CA PRO A 6 -25.01 -14.79 37.92
C PRO A 6 -23.71 -14.11 38.37
N GLY A 7 -23.18 -14.50 39.53
CA GLY A 7 -21.97 -13.91 40.09
C GLY A 7 -21.20 -14.88 40.97
N PRO A 8 -19.97 -14.50 41.41
CA PRO A 8 -19.12 -15.35 42.22
C PRO A 8 -19.79 -15.71 43.55
N TRP A 9 -19.90 -17.00 43.84
CA TRP A 9 -20.51 -17.51 45.07
C TRP A 9 -19.44 -17.71 46.14
N LYS A 10 -19.59 -17.07 47.31
CA LYS A 10 -18.65 -17.21 48.42
C LYS A 10 -18.95 -18.50 49.19
N HIS A 11 -17.95 -19.37 49.35
CA HIS A 11 -18.09 -20.58 50.15
C HIS A 11 -18.19 -20.22 51.64
N PRO A 12 -19.17 -20.76 52.38
CA PRO A 12 -19.42 -20.38 53.78
C PRO A 12 -18.23 -20.69 54.70
N ASP A 13 -17.63 -21.88 54.55
CA ASP A 13 -16.58 -22.33 55.48
C ASP A 13 -15.17 -21.84 55.10
N THR A 14 -14.82 -21.84 53.81
CA THR A 14 -13.46 -21.50 53.36
C THR A 14 -13.30 -20.03 52.99
N GLY A 15 -14.41 -19.31 52.77
CA GLY A 15 -14.41 -17.92 52.31
C GLY A 15 -13.94 -17.70 50.86
N ILE A 16 -13.57 -18.78 50.15
CA ILE A 16 -13.12 -18.73 48.75
C ILE A 16 -14.32 -18.55 47.82
N TYR A 17 -14.16 -17.77 46.76
CA TYR A 17 -15.19 -17.60 45.74
C TYR A 17 -15.16 -18.71 44.69
N TYR A 18 -16.33 -19.11 44.22
CA TYR A 18 -16.53 -20.15 43.21
C TYR A 18 -17.38 -19.63 42.06
N LEU A 19 -17.11 -20.13 40.86
CA LEU A 19 -18.15 -20.24 39.85
C LEU A 19 -19.05 -21.42 40.23
N ARG A 20 -20.35 -21.16 40.31
CA ARG A 20 -21.36 -22.16 40.64
C ARG A 20 -22.60 -21.91 39.78
N GLN A 21 -22.80 -22.74 38.77
CA GLN A 21 -23.94 -22.63 37.86
C GLN A 21 -24.64 -23.96 37.64
N ARG A 22 -25.96 -23.92 37.50
CA ARG A 22 -26.77 -25.10 37.20
C ARG A 22 -26.65 -25.42 35.71
N ARG A 23 -26.61 -26.72 35.38
CA ARG A 23 -26.69 -27.18 34.00
C ARG A 23 -27.98 -26.63 33.33
N PRO A 24 -27.91 -26.18 32.06
CA PRO A 24 -29.10 -25.81 31.28
C PRO A 24 -30.14 -26.93 31.24
N LYS A 25 -31.43 -26.57 31.26
CA LYS A 25 -32.53 -27.56 31.32
C LYS A 25 -32.56 -28.45 30.08
N GLU A 26 -32.17 -27.95 28.92
CA GLU A 26 -32.11 -28.75 27.68
C GLU A 26 -31.13 -29.94 27.75
N PHE A 27 -30.20 -29.94 28.70
CA PHE A 27 -29.20 -30.99 28.88
C PHE A 27 -29.42 -31.82 30.16
N ALA A 28 -30.60 -31.73 30.78
CA ALA A 28 -30.88 -32.38 32.06
C ALA A 28 -30.76 -33.92 31.99
N SER A 29 -31.15 -34.52 30.86
CA SER A 29 -31.09 -35.97 30.61
C SER A 29 -29.91 -36.41 29.73
N THR A 30 -29.06 -35.49 29.27
CA THR A 30 -27.91 -35.80 28.41
C THR A 30 -26.70 -36.18 29.25
N GLN A 31 -26.11 -37.35 28.95
CA GLN A 31 -24.81 -37.74 29.50
C GLN A 31 -23.71 -37.00 28.74
N ILE A 32 -23.00 -36.10 29.43
CA ILE A 32 -21.91 -35.29 28.89
C ILE A 32 -20.62 -35.79 29.54
N GLU A 33 -19.86 -36.58 28.79
CA GLU A 33 -18.59 -37.16 29.28
C GLU A 33 -17.41 -36.20 29.11
N GLU A 34 -17.51 -35.27 28.17
CA GLU A 34 -16.51 -34.23 27.92
C GLU A 34 -16.42 -33.26 29.11
N PRO A 35 -15.24 -33.10 29.75
CA PRO A 35 -15.05 -32.12 30.80
C PRO A 35 -15.02 -30.70 30.22
N VAL A 36 -15.54 -29.74 30.97
CA VAL A 36 -15.43 -28.32 30.58
C VAL A 36 -14.10 -27.75 31.07
N ALA A 37 -13.33 -27.15 30.15
CA ALA A 37 -12.12 -26.40 30.45
C ALA A 37 -12.50 -24.99 30.92
N ILE A 38 -12.19 -24.64 32.18
CA ILE A 38 -12.50 -23.33 32.76
C ILE A 38 -11.20 -22.62 33.16
N PRO A 39 -10.92 -21.42 32.62
CA PRO A 39 -9.77 -20.64 33.04
C PRO A 39 -10.00 -20.10 34.46
N VAL A 40 -8.99 -20.29 35.31
CA VAL A 40 -8.94 -19.76 36.67
C VAL A 40 -7.53 -19.22 36.91
N ALA A 41 -7.42 -17.88 36.94
CA ALA A 41 -6.14 -17.19 36.97
C ALA A 41 -5.29 -17.61 35.75
N GLU A 42 -4.05 -18.03 35.97
CA GLU A 42 -3.12 -18.48 34.93
C GLU A 42 -3.22 -19.99 34.63
N THR A 43 -4.23 -20.68 35.18
CA THR A 43 -4.39 -22.14 35.03
C THR A 43 -5.73 -22.50 34.43
N ILE A 44 -5.78 -23.56 33.63
CA ILE A 44 -7.03 -24.16 33.13
C ILE A 44 -7.43 -25.30 34.08
N ARG A 45 -8.69 -25.30 34.53
CA ARG A 45 -9.28 -26.37 35.34
C ARG A 45 -10.29 -27.14 34.52
N PHE A 46 -10.08 -28.44 34.35
CA PHE A 46 -11.04 -29.34 33.73
C PHE A 46 -12.06 -29.82 34.76
N VAL A 47 -13.34 -29.53 34.51
CA VAL A 47 -14.42 -29.77 35.47
C VAL A 47 -15.44 -30.73 34.85
N LYS A 48 -15.80 -31.79 35.60
CA LYS A 48 -16.85 -32.71 35.17
C LYS A 48 -18.21 -31.99 35.15
N VAL A 49 -18.95 -32.19 34.07
CA VAL A 49 -20.26 -31.56 33.89
C VAL A 49 -21.31 -32.36 34.64
N GLY A 50 -21.63 -31.98 35.88
CA GLY A 50 -22.73 -32.55 36.67
C GLY A 50 -24.06 -31.79 36.56
N ALA A 51 -24.99 -32.02 37.48
CA ALA A 51 -26.20 -31.19 37.63
C ALA A 51 -25.87 -29.72 37.97
N MET A 52 -24.71 -29.51 38.59
CA MET A 52 -24.16 -28.20 38.92
C MET A 52 -22.66 -28.20 38.61
N VAL A 53 -22.22 -27.24 37.79
CA VAL A 53 -20.81 -27.01 37.49
C VAL A 53 -20.25 -26.09 38.56
N LYS A 54 -19.20 -26.55 39.25
CA LYS A 54 -18.56 -25.83 40.36
C LYS A 54 -17.05 -25.81 40.14
N VAL A 55 -16.44 -24.63 40.20
CA VAL A 55 -14.98 -24.47 40.19
C VAL A 55 -14.56 -23.33 41.11
N SER A 56 -13.50 -23.56 41.88
CA SER A 56 -12.89 -22.55 42.74
C SER A 56 -12.25 -21.46 41.88
N LEU A 57 -12.49 -20.18 42.20
CA LEU A 57 -11.82 -19.04 41.56
C LEU A 57 -10.46 -18.73 42.21
N ALA A 58 -10.01 -19.58 43.14
CA ALA A 58 -8.71 -19.49 43.82
C ALA A 58 -8.43 -18.13 44.48
N THR A 59 -9.46 -17.44 44.99
CA THR A 59 -9.29 -16.17 45.70
C THR A 59 -10.39 -15.95 46.74
N LYS A 60 -10.02 -15.24 47.82
CA LYS A 60 -10.94 -14.69 48.83
C LYS A 60 -11.25 -13.20 48.59
N ASN A 61 -10.56 -12.56 47.64
CA ASN A 61 -10.76 -11.17 47.26
C ASN A 61 -11.96 -11.05 46.31
N ARG A 62 -12.90 -10.17 46.64
CA ARG A 62 -14.16 -10.01 45.89
C ARG A 62 -13.96 -9.42 44.48
N GLU A 63 -13.07 -8.46 44.31
CA GLU A 63 -12.85 -7.81 43.01
C GLU A 63 -12.10 -8.74 42.05
N GLU A 64 -11.08 -9.43 42.55
CA GLU A 64 -10.38 -10.48 41.81
C GLU A 64 -11.31 -11.65 41.45
N ALA A 65 -12.19 -12.04 42.37
CA ALA A 65 -13.21 -13.04 42.11
C ALA A 65 -14.18 -12.61 41.00
N LYS A 66 -14.58 -11.34 40.93
CA LYS A 66 -15.43 -10.83 39.84
C LYS A 66 -14.73 -10.87 38.49
N ALA A 67 -13.43 -10.56 38.44
CA ALA A 67 -12.65 -10.65 37.20
C ALA A 67 -12.56 -12.10 36.73
N ARG A 68 -12.09 -13.02 37.59
CA ARG A 68 -11.98 -14.45 37.28
C ARG A 68 -13.33 -15.11 36.99
N TYR A 69 -14.40 -14.68 37.66
CA TYR A 69 -15.75 -15.19 37.39
C TYR A 69 -16.21 -14.85 35.98
N ARG A 70 -15.91 -13.65 35.46
CA ARG A 70 -16.30 -13.26 34.09
C ARG A 70 -15.67 -14.15 33.04
N GLU A 71 -14.38 -14.44 33.19
CA GLU A 71 -13.65 -15.34 32.28
C GLU A 71 -14.14 -16.79 32.40
N ALA A 72 -14.33 -17.26 33.64
CA ALA A 72 -14.81 -18.60 33.91
C ALA A 72 -16.27 -18.82 33.42
N ASP A 73 -17.14 -17.82 33.59
CA ASP A 73 -18.52 -17.85 33.10
C ASP A 73 -18.56 -17.80 31.58
N ALA A 74 -17.78 -16.93 30.95
CA ALA A 74 -17.68 -16.87 29.50
C ALA A 74 -17.28 -18.23 28.89
N ALA A 75 -16.25 -18.89 29.45
CA ALA A 75 -15.82 -20.22 29.01
C ALA A 75 -16.92 -21.28 29.18
N LEU A 76 -17.67 -21.23 30.30
CA LEU A 76 -18.78 -22.14 30.55
C LEU A 76 -19.96 -21.87 29.59
N GLN A 77 -20.29 -20.62 29.29
CA GLN A 77 -21.33 -20.28 28.32
C GLN A 77 -20.94 -20.75 26.92
N GLU A 78 -19.68 -20.57 26.53
CA GLU A 78 -19.17 -21.01 25.24
C GLU A 78 -19.24 -22.53 25.12
N PHE A 79 -18.87 -23.27 26.17
CA PHE A 79 -19.05 -24.72 26.24
C PHE A 79 -20.51 -25.12 25.96
N TRP A 80 -21.48 -24.45 26.57
CA TRP A 80 -22.90 -24.75 26.32
C TRP A 80 -23.34 -24.41 24.89
N GLN A 81 -22.87 -23.30 24.33
CA GLN A 81 -23.16 -22.94 22.94
C GLN A 81 -22.59 -23.97 21.96
N ARG A 82 -21.35 -24.42 22.17
CA ARG A 82 -20.73 -25.50 21.39
C ARG A 82 -21.50 -26.81 21.52
N TYR A 83 -21.98 -27.15 22.72
CA TYR A 83 -22.74 -28.37 22.93
C TYR A 83 -24.11 -28.37 22.25
N ARG A 84 -24.69 -27.18 22.00
CA ARG A 84 -25.89 -27.03 21.16
C ARG A 84 -25.61 -27.24 19.67
N ALA A 85 -24.39 -27.00 19.20
CA ALA A 85 -23.98 -27.23 17.81
C ALA A 85 -23.65 -28.72 17.57
N SER A 86 -24.08 -29.27 16.43
CA SER A 86 -23.76 -30.67 16.09
C SER A 86 -22.26 -30.85 15.83
N PRO A 87 -21.63 -31.98 16.26
CA PRO A 87 -20.22 -32.26 15.96
C PRO A 87 -19.93 -32.15 14.46
N GLN A 88 -18.85 -31.46 14.10
CA GLN A 88 -18.48 -31.24 12.69
C GLN A 88 -17.23 -32.04 12.33
N PRO A 89 -17.18 -32.64 11.12
CA PRO A 89 -15.97 -33.32 10.66
C PRO A 89 -14.82 -32.35 10.43
N LEU A 90 -13.60 -32.79 10.76
CA LEU A 90 -12.39 -31.99 10.56
C LEU A 90 -11.79 -32.25 9.17
N THR A 91 -11.39 -31.16 8.52
CA THR A 91 -10.58 -31.22 7.30
C THR A 91 -9.18 -31.74 7.60
N GLN A 92 -8.49 -32.27 6.59
CA GLN A 92 -7.10 -32.71 6.74
C GLN A 92 -6.19 -31.57 7.23
N LYS A 93 -6.41 -30.33 6.77
CA LYS A 93 -5.63 -29.15 7.19
C LYS A 93 -5.82 -28.85 8.68
N GLN A 94 -7.05 -28.92 9.17
CA GLN A 94 -7.39 -28.76 10.58
C GLN A 94 -6.76 -29.85 11.46
N ILE A 95 -6.80 -31.10 11.00
CA ILE A 95 -6.16 -32.23 11.68
C ILE A 95 -4.65 -32.01 11.82
N GLN A 96 -3.97 -31.59 10.75
CA GLN A 96 -2.54 -31.30 10.80
C GLN A 96 -2.21 -30.10 11.68
N ALA A 97 -3.07 -29.09 11.72
CA ALA A 97 -2.89 -27.93 12.58
C ALA A 97 -3.03 -28.27 14.07
N LEU A 98 -4.02 -29.09 14.44
CA LEU A 98 -4.19 -29.60 15.81
C LEU A 98 -3.00 -30.46 16.24
N ALA A 99 -2.51 -31.34 15.38
CA ALA A 99 -1.30 -32.11 15.65
C ALA A 99 -0.07 -31.20 15.84
N GLY A 100 0.02 -30.12 15.06
CA GLY A 100 1.06 -29.10 15.19
C GLY A 100 1.09 -28.45 16.57
N LEU A 101 -0.06 -28.18 17.18
CA LEU A 101 -0.12 -27.63 18.55
C LEU A 101 0.54 -28.53 19.58
N LEU A 102 0.34 -29.86 19.48
CA LEU A 102 1.00 -30.83 20.36
C LEU A 102 2.51 -30.87 20.14
N TYR A 103 2.96 -30.78 18.88
CA TYR A 103 4.38 -30.66 18.56
C TYR A 103 4.99 -29.41 19.20
N TYR A 104 4.41 -28.22 18.98
CA TYR A 104 4.97 -26.98 19.50
C TYR A 104 4.95 -26.93 21.02
N GLN A 105 3.90 -27.48 21.65
CA GLN A 105 3.82 -27.59 23.09
C GLN A 105 4.98 -28.44 23.65
N LEU A 106 5.22 -29.63 23.08
CA LEU A 106 6.25 -30.53 23.60
C LEU A 106 7.68 -30.02 23.32
N VAL A 107 7.92 -29.40 22.17
CA VAL A 107 9.23 -28.78 21.87
C VAL A 107 9.46 -27.54 22.74
N GLY A 108 8.43 -26.72 22.95
CA GLY A 108 8.53 -25.50 23.74
C GLY A 108 8.69 -25.75 25.24
N MET A 109 8.01 -26.76 25.80
CA MET A 109 8.15 -27.13 27.22
C MET A 109 9.57 -27.59 27.58
N MET A 110 10.30 -28.14 26.61
CA MET A 110 11.61 -28.75 26.78
C MET A 110 12.72 -27.95 26.06
N ASP A 111 12.44 -26.68 25.71
CA ASP A 111 13.34 -25.89 24.85
C ASP A 111 14.65 -25.54 25.55
N SER A 112 14.59 -25.08 26.81
CA SER A 112 15.76 -24.69 27.58
C SER A 112 16.48 -25.87 28.24
N GLU A 113 15.71 -26.88 28.69
CA GLU A 113 16.21 -28.03 29.45
C GLU A 113 15.57 -29.31 28.90
N PRO A 114 16.12 -29.90 27.82
CA PRO A 114 15.52 -31.06 27.15
C PRO A 114 15.62 -32.37 27.95
N GLY A 115 16.40 -32.41 29.04
CA GLY A 115 16.66 -33.62 29.81
C GLY A 115 17.66 -34.58 29.13
N GLU A 116 17.80 -35.79 29.67
CA GLU A 116 18.75 -36.78 29.16
C GLU A 116 18.28 -37.44 27.85
N GLU A 117 19.22 -37.71 26.94
CA GLU A 117 18.95 -38.38 25.66
C GLU A 117 18.22 -39.72 25.84
N GLY A 118 18.58 -40.50 26.86
CA GLY A 118 18.00 -41.82 27.13
C GLY A 118 16.48 -41.78 27.33
N ILE A 119 15.94 -40.68 27.86
CA ILE A 119 14.50 -40.47 28.06
C ILE A 119 13.79 -40.41 26.71
N TRP A 120 14.35 -39.67 25.76
CA TRP A 120 13.77 -39.53 24.41
C TRP A 120 13.89 -40.82 23.62
N THR A 121 15.01 -41.54 23.71
CA THR A 121 15.18 -42.87 23.10
C THR A 121 14.12 -43.85 23.61
N ALA A 122 13.87 -43.87 24.92
CA ALA A 122 12.83 -44.70 25.52
C ALA A 122 11.42 -44.27 25.08
N ALA A 123 11.14 -42.96 25.03
CA ALA A 123 9.86 -42.43 24.59
C ALA A 123 9.56 -42.75 23.12
N LEU A 124 10.54 -42.61 22.23
CA LEU A 124 10.43 -42.96 20.81
C LEU A 124 10.10 -44.44 20.64
N ARG A 125 10.86 -45.33 21.31
CA ARG A 125 10.62 -46.78 21.28
C ARG A 125 9.26 -47.16 21.84
N LEU A 126 8.85 -46.56 22.95
CA LEU A 126 7.56 -46.84 23.59
C LEU A 126 6.40 -46.47 22.67
N ASN A 127 6.44 -45.26 22.11
CA ASN A 127 5.43 -44.75 21.19
C ASN A 127 5.35 -45.59 19.91
N GLN A 128 6.49 -46.00 19.36
CA GLN A 128 6.56 -46.89 18.19
C GLN A 128 5.90 -48.24 18.49
N GLY A 129 6.19 -48.85 19.66
CA GLY A 129 5.54 -50.09 20.08
C GLY A 129 4.03 -49.94 20.30
N LYS A 130 3.55 -48.76 20.72
CA LYS A 130 2.10 -48.46 20.81
C LYS A 130 1.44 -48.39 19.44
N MET A 131 2.14 -47.87 18.43
CA MET A 131 1.67 -47.86 17.04
C MET A 131 1.54 -49.28 16.48
N GLU A 132 2.56 -50.11 16.65
CA GLU A 132 2.61 -51.48 16.13
C GLU A 132 1.52 -52.39 16.72
N ARG A 133 1.15 -52.17 17.98
CA ARG A 133 0.06 -52.92 18.65
C ARG A 133 -1.33 -52.31 18.42
N GLY A 134 -1.45 -51.22 17.65
CA GLY A 134 -2.73 -50.55 17.41
C GLY A 134 -3.31 -49.84 18.64
N GLU A 135 -2.47 -49.50 19.63
CA GLU A 135 -2.86 -48.92 20.92
C GLU A 135 -2.85 -47.39 20.93
N LEU A 136 -2.77 -46.73 19.75
CA LEU A 136 -2.63 -45.28 19.64
C LEU A 136 -3.80 -44.51 20.28
N ASP A 137 -5.02 -45.01 20.14
CA ASP A 137 -6.20 -44.32 20.69
C ASP A 137 -6.20 -44.32 22.22
N GLY A 138 -5.86 -45.44 22.86
CA GLY A 138 -5.72 -45.49 24.32
C GLY A 138 -4.52 -44.70 24.85
N TRP A 139 -3.45 -44.58 24.05
CA TRP A 139 -2.22 -43.92 24.48
C TRP A 139 -2.23 -42.40 24.25
N PHE A 140 -2.61 -41.93 23.06
CA PHE A 140 -2.63 -40.51 22.70
C PHE A 140 -4.03 -39.87 22.75
N GLY A 141 -5.09 -40.68 22.75
CA GLY A 141 -6.47 -40.21 22.82
C GLY A 141 -6.73 -39.24 23.97
N PRO A 142 -6.31 -39.54 25.21
CA PRO A 142 -6.50 -38.61 26.33
C PRO A 142 -5.87 -37.22 26.10
N SER A 143 -4.67 -37.15 25.51
CA SER A 143 -4.00 -35.88 25.18
C SER A 143 -4.70 -35.13 24.04
N VAL A 144 -5.25 -35.86 23.07
CA VAL A 144 -6.07 -35.27 22.00
C VAL A 144 -7.40 -34.75 22.53
N ASP A 145 -8.02 -35.46 23.46
CA ASP A 145 -9.27 -35.04 24.11
C ASP A 145 -9.05 -33.79 24.97
N GLU A 146 -7.92 -33.72 25.69
CA GLU A 146 -7.51 -32.51 26.41
C GLU A 146 -7.28 -31.33 25.46
N LEU A 147 -6.60 -31.57 24.34
CA LEU A 147 -6.43 -30.57 23.29
C LEU A 147 -7.78 -30.11 22.73
N PHE A 148 -8.71 -31.01 22.45
CA PHE A 148 -10.04 -30.66 21.96
C PHE A 148 -10.82 -29.83 22.98
N ALA A 149 -10.77 -30.21 24.25
CA ALA A 149 -11.41 -29.44 25.31
C ALA A 149 -10.79 -28.04 25.45
N ARG A 150 -9.46 -27.92 25.34
CA ARG A 150 -8.72 -26.65 25.40
C ARG A 150 -9.03 -25.74 24.20
N GLU A 151 -8.99 -26.30 23.00
CA GLU A 151 -9.19 -25.57 21.73
C GLU A 151 -10.67 -25.44 21.33
N GLY A 152 -11.58 -26.01 22.13
CA GLY A 152 -13.02 -26.00 21.90
C GLY A 152 -13.48 -26.75 20.64
N VAL A 153 -12.82 -27.87 20.33
CA VAL A 153 -13.12 -28.71 19.16
C VAL A 153 -14.15 -29.77 19.52
N ARG A 154 -15.28 -29.77 18.80
CA ARG A 154 -16.27 -30.84 18.85
C ARG A 154 -16.41 -31.49 17.47
N THR A 155 -15.94 -32.72 17.35
CA THR A 155 -15.86 -33.42 16.07
C THR A 155 -16.42 -34.84 16.14
N ASP A 156 -16.55 -35.49 14.98
CA ASP A 156 -17.01 -36.86 14.87
C ASP A 156 -15.91 -37.88 15.22
N PRO A 157 -16.27 -39.14 15.54
CA PRO A 157 -15.29 -40.16 15.93
C PRO A 157 -14.18 -40.42 14.91
N LEU A 158 -14.47 -40.38 13.60
CA LEU A 158 -13.47 -40.62 12.56
C LEU A 158 -12.45 -39.48 12.52
N SER A 159 -12.90 -38.23 12.64
CA SER A 159 -12.02 -37.08 12.74
C SER A 159 -11.15 -37.11 14.00
N ARG A 160 -11.72 -37.53 15.15
CA ARG A 160 -10.94 -37.74 16.39
C ARG A 160 -9.82 -38.76 16.17
N THR A 161 -10.12 -39.94 15.64
CA THR A 161 -9.12 -40.97 15.34
C THR A 161 -8.04 -40.44 14.40
N ARG A 162 -8.40 -39.66 13.36
CA ARG A 162 -7.41 -39.05 12.46
C ARG A 162 -6.48 -38.05 13.17
N VAL A 163 -6.99 -37.31 14.15
CA VAL A 163 -6.14 -36.44 14.99
C VAL A 163 -5.22 -37.27 15.89
N VAL A 164 -5.68 -38.36 16.48
CA VAL A 164 -4.83 -39.29 17.25
C VAL A 164 -3.66 -39.80 16.42
N HIS A 165 -3.90 -40.23 15.19
CA HIS A 165 -2.84 -40.67 14.29
C HIS A 165 -1.87 -39.53 13.88
N ALA A 166 -2.40 -38.32 13.65
CA ALA A 166 -1.56 -37.16 13.35
C ALA A 166 -0.74 -36.71 14.57
N ALA A 167 -1.31 -36.80 15.77
CA ALA A 167 -0.68 -36.49 17.04
C ALA A 167 0.50 -37.42 17.32
N PHE A 168 0.36 -38.73 17.06
CA PHE A 168 1.49 -39.66 17.13
C PHE A 168 2.68 -39.17 16.28
N GLY A 169 2.45 -38.83 15.01
CA GLY A 169 3.52 -38.36 14.13
C GLY A 169 4.12 -37.01 14.56
N ALA A 170 3.31 -36.12 15.10
CA ALA A 170 3.76 -34.84 15.64
C ALA A 170 4.60 -35.00 16.92
N ILE A 171 4.17 -35.87 17.85
CA ILE A 171 4.86 -36.14 19.11
C ILE A 171 6.17 -36.92 18.86
N GLN A 172 6.19 -37.87 17.91
CA GLN A 172 7.43 -38.53 17.48
C GLN A 172 8.48 -37.50 17.04
N ARG A 173 8.10 -36.58 16.16
CA ARG A 173 9.03 -35.54 15.69
C ARG A 173 9.47 -34.61 16.82
N ALA A 174 8.56 -34.22 17.70
CA ALA A 174 8.92 -33.39 18.84
C ALA A 174 9.93 -34.10 19.77
N ALA A 175 9.77 -35.41 19.97
CA ALA A 175 10.72 -36.23 20.72
C ALA A 175 12.08 -36.33 20.02
N GLU A 176 12.12 -36.50 18.69
CA GLU A 176 13.38 -36.47 17.89
C GLU A 176 14.09 -35.11 18.01
N VAL A 177 13.33 -34.00 17.95
CA VAL A 177 13.89 -32.65 18.10
C VAL A 177 14.47 -32.46 19.49
N ASN A 178 13.75 -32.85 20.55
CA ASN A 178 14.24 -32.71 21.91
C ASN A 178 15.39 -33.67 22.22
N GLN A 179 15.46 -34.84 21.57
CA GLN A 179 16.61 -35.74 21.63
C GLN A 179 17.87 -35.07 21.05
N ARG A 180 17.77 -34.42 19.88
CA ARG A 180 18.89 -33.66 19.29
C ARG A 180 19.34 -32.53 20.22
N LYS A 181 18.40 -31.79 20.83
CA LYS A 181 18.72 -30.76 21.82
C LYS A 181 19.44 -31.33 23.05
N ALA A 182 19.03 -32.51 23.52
CA ALA A 182 19.70 -33.21 24.63
C ALA A 182 21.16 -33.61 24.29
N GLN A 183 21.47 -33.80 23.01
CA GLN A 183 22.84 -34.02 22.50
C GLN A 183 23.58 -32.70 22.20
N GLY A 184 22.97 -31.54 22.44
CA GLY A 184 23.55 -30.23 22.20
C GLY A 184 23.29 -29.63 20.81
N ASP A 185 22.48 -30.27 19.95
CA ASP A 185 22.11 -29.75 18.64
C ASP A 185 20.79 -28.95 18.70
N TYR A 186 20.94 -27.62 18.69
CA TYR A 186 19.83 -26.65 18.68
C TYR A 186 19.51 -26.10 17.28
N THR A 187 19.97 -26.75 16.21
CA THR A 187 19.68 -26.32 14.85
C THR A 187 18.16 -26.21 14.63
N PRO A 188 17.65 -25.08 14.08
CA PRO A 188 16.21 -24.86 13.90
C PRO A 188 15.53 -26.01 13.15
N ASP A 189 14.41 -26.51 13.68
CA ASP A 189 13.61 -27.53 12.97
C ASP A 189 12.76 -26.88 11.87
N GLU A 190 13.33 -26.80 10.68
CA GLU A 190 12.63 -26.38 9.46
C GLU A 190 11.39 -27.24 9.15
N GLY A 191 11.37 -28.50 9.63
CA GLY A 191 10.22 -29.40 9.52
C GLY A 191 8.99 -28.91 10.28
N ALA A 192 9.14 -28.01 11.25
CA ALA A 192 8.03 -27.39 11.97
C ALA A 192 7.11 -26.56 11.06
N LYS A 193 7.62 -26.01 9.95
CA LYS A 193 6.85 -25.16 9.01
C LYS A 193 5.74 -25.92 8.26
N ARG A 194 5.72 -27.25 8.35
CA ARG A 194 4.72 -28.10 7.70
C ARG A 194 3.35 -28.07 8.37
N PHE A 195 3.30 -27.71 9.65
CA PHE A 195 2.05 -27.67 10.40
C PHE A 195 1.32 -26.36 10.07
N PRO A 196 0.09 -26.42 9.53
CA PRO A 196 -0.71 -25.22 9.33
C PRO A 196 -1.04 -24.57 10.68
N VAL A 197 -1.27 -23.27 10.68
CA VAL A 197 -1.74 -22.56 11.88
C VAL A 197 -3.15 -23.06 12.25
N TRP A 198 -3.35 -23.41 13.52
CA TRP A 198 -4.66 -23.78 14.04
C TRP A 198 -5.52 -22.52 14.24
N GLU A 199 -6.77 -22.60 13.80
CA GLU A 199 -7.77 -21.54 13.94
C GLU A 199 -9.00 -22.17 14.59
N SER A 200 -9.28 -21.82 15.85
CA SER A 200 -10.39 -22.43 16.60
C SER A 200 -11.76 -22.02 16.04
N SER A 201 -12.77 -22.89 16.17
CA SER A 201 -14.14 -22.63 15.67
C SER A 201 -14.79 -21.38 16.31
N GLY A 202 -14.44 -21.07 17.57
CA GLY A 202 -14.84 -19.83 18.25
C GLY A 202 -14.09 -18.60 17.71
N GLU A 203 -12.82 -18.75 17.33
CA GLU A 203 -12.10 -17.73 16.56
C GLU A 203 -12.60 -17.60 15.13
N VAL A 204 -13.21 -18.61 14.50
CA VAL A 204 -13.81 -18.44 13.16
C VAL A 204 -15.08 -17.59 13.24
N ALA A 205 -15.90 -17.68 14.30
CA ALA A 205 -17.05 -16.79 14.52
C ALA A 205 -16.64 -15.38 14.99
N ALA A 206 -15.64 -15.31 15.88
CA ALA A 206 -15.06 -14.05 16.33
C ALA A 206 -14.15 -13.39 15.27
N ARG A 207 -13.54 -14.12 14.32
CA ARG A 207 -12.80 -13.60 13.15
C ARG A 207 -13.71 -13.43 11.93
N THR A 208 -14.80 -14.16 11.75
CA THR A 208 -15.77 -13.76 10.69
C THR A 208 -16.40 -12.40 11.03
N THR A 209 -16.46 -12.03 12.31
CA THR A 209 -16.80 -10.66 12.74
C THR A 209 -15.57 -9.74 12.88
N ALA A 210 -14.44 -10.22 13.42
CA ALA A 210 -13.24 -9.40 13.64
C ALA A 210 -12.21 -9.39 12.49
N SER A 211 -12.01 -10.44 11.70
CA SER A 211 -11.22 -10.47 10.44
C SER A 211 -11.97 -9.81 9.28
N ALA A 212 -13.31 -9.91 9.22
CA ALA A 212 -14.09 -9.02 8.36
C ALA A 212 -13.92 -7.54 8.77
N SER A 213 -13.77 -7.24 10.06
CA SER A 213 -13.50 -5.87 10.54
C SER A 213 -12.01 -5.44 10.44
N ALA A 214 -11.05 -6.34 10.64
CA ALA A 214 -9.62 -6.04 10.67
C ALA A 214 -9.03 -5.94 9.26
N GLY A 215 -9.54 -6.73 8.31
CA GLY A 215 -9.30 -6.47 6.89
C GLY A 215 -9.93 -5.15 6.44
N LYS A 216 -11.14 -4.84 6.92
CA LYS A 216 -11.87 -3.62 6.58
C LYS A 216 -11.18 -2.33 7.09
N PHE A 217 -10.53 -2.35 8.24
CA PHE A 217 -9.80 -1.20 8.82
C PHE A 217 -8.29 -1.22 8.61
N ASP A 218 -7.75 -2.15 7.81
CA ASP A 218 -6.36 -2.10 7.41
C ASP A 218 -6.09 -0.84 6.58
N LEU A 219 -5.06 -0.07 6.94
CA LEU A 219 -4.72 1.19 6.26
C LEU A 219 -4.49 1.04 4.75
N PHE A 220 -4.01 -0.11 4.27
CA PHE A 220 -3.81 -0.37 2.85
C PHE A 220 -5.10 -0.79 2.16
N VAL A 221 -5.97 -1.56 2.83
CA VAL A 221 -7.31 -1.88 2.32
C VAL A 221 -8.17 -0.62 2.23
N LEU A 222 -8.13 0.25 3.25
CA LEU A 222 -8.82 1.54 3.23
C LEU A 222 -8.31 2.46 2.13
N LEU A 223 -6.98 2.47 1.90
CA LEU A 223 -6.38 3.19 0.78
C LEU A 223 -6.88 2.64 -0.56
N ASP A 224 -6.86 1.32 -0.72
CA ASP A 224 -7.30 0.67 -1.95
C ASP A 224 -8.76 0.98 -2.25
N HIS A 225 -9.65 0.76 -1.27
CA HIS A 225 -11.07 1.09 -1.41
C HIS A 225 -11.28 2.57 -1.74
N LYS A 226 -10.58 3.50 -1.08
CA LYS A 226 -10.71 4.93 -1.39
C LYS A 226 -10.41 5.22 -2.86
N PHE A 227 -9.34 4.66 -3.38
CA PHE A 227 -8.92 4.94 -4.76
C PHE A 227 -9.84 4.25 -5.77
N ASP A 228 -10.33 3.07 -5.43
CA ASP A 228 -11.27 2.30 -6.26
C ASP A 228 -12.65 3.01 -6.32
N THR A 229 -13.16 3.57 -5.21
CA THR A 229 -14.46 4.28 -5.21
C THR A 229 -14.39 5.71 -5.74
N GLN A 230 -13.24 6.38 -5.66
CA GLN A 230 -13.09 7.78 -6.08
C GLN A 230 -12.42 7.93 -7.46
N SER A 231 -12.10 6.83 -8.15
CA SER A 231 -11.44 6.84 -9.47
C SER A 231 -10.16 7.73 -9.51
N LEU A 232 -9.41 7.72 -8.41
CA LEU A 232 -8.23 8.57 -8.22
C LEU A 232 -7.00 8.02 -8.95
N ASP A 233 -5.99 8.87 -9.15
CA ASP A 233 -4.79 8.54 -9.92
C ASP A 233 -3.87 7.50 -9.23
N GLU A 234 -3.45 6.48 -9.98
CA GLU A 234 -2.61 5.37 -9.51
C GLU A 234 -1.22 5.82 -9.01
N THR A 235 -0.67 6.92 -9.54
CA THR A 235 0.57 7.50 -9.04
C THR A 235 0.40 8.02 -7.61
N THR A 236 -0.74 8.67 -7.33
CA THR A 236 -1.07 9.11 -5.98
C THR A 236 -1.29 7.90 -5.05
N ARG A 237 -1.96 6.84 -5.52
CA ARG A 237 -2.15 5.58 -4.76
C ARG A 237 -0.81 5.00 -4.32
N LYS A 238 0.13 4.80 -5.27
CA LYS A 238 1.48 4.30 -5.00
C LYS A 238 2.25 5.19 -4.03
N ALA A 239 2.17 6.50 -4.21
CA ALA A 239 2.86 7.45 -3.35
C ALA A 239 2.28 7.46 -1.92
N TYR A 240 0.96 7.34 -1.77
CA TYR A 240 0.29 7.21 -0.46
C TYR A 240 0.67 5.90 0.22
N ARG A 241 0.60 4.77 -0.51
CA ARG A 241 1.01 3.45 -0.03
C ARG A 241 2.44 3.45 0.51
N GLY A 242 3.39 4.06 -0.21
CA GLY A 242 4.77 4.18 0.25
C GLY A 242 4.94 4.99 1.54
N ARG A 243 4.10 6.01 1.76
CA ARG A 243 4.10 6.82 3.00
C ARG A 243 3.46 6.07 4.16
N LEU A 244 2.34 5.38 3.92
CA LEU A 244 1.69 4.52 4.92
C LEU A 244 2.61 3.39 5.34
N LYS A 245 3.37 2.79 4.41
CA LYS A 245 4.37 1.76 4.76
C LYS A 245 5.37 2.26 5.80
N LYS A 246 5.93 3.47 5.60
CA LYS A 246 6.85 4.09 6.57
C LYS A 246 6.20 4.41 7.91
N PHE A 247 4.91 4.70 7.92
CA PHE A 247 4.14 4.92 9.14
C PHE A 247 3.92 3.59 9.88
N VAL A 248 3.47 2.55 9.18
CA VAL A 248 3.28 1.19 9.71
C VAL A 248 4.59 0.62 10.27
N GLU A 249 5.71 0.82 9.57
CA GLU A 249 7.05 0.45 10.06
C GLU A 249 7.42 1.13 11.38
N LEU A 250 6.90 2.33 11.66
CA LEU A 250 7.14 3.03 12.93
C LEU A 250 6.27 2.49 14.08
N ILE A 251 5.01 2.16 13.81
CA ILE A 251 4.01 1.83 14.84
C ILE A 251 3.80 0.32 15.02
N GLY A 252 4.30 -0.50 14.08
CA GLY A 252 4.27 -1.96 14.15
C GLY A 252 2.95 -2.62 13.74
N HIS A 253 1.96 -1.86 13.25
CA HIS A 253 0.69 -2.41 12.76
C HIS A 253 0.03 -1.51 11.71
N SER A 254 -0.95 -2.06 10.99
CA SER A 254 -1.73 -1.36 9.95
C SER A 254 -3.20 -1.15 10.29
N ASP A 255 -3.68 -1.61 11.45
CA ASP A 255 -5.08 -1.42 11.87
C ASP A 255 -5.35 0.05 12.23
N ALA A 256 -6.21 0.72 11.46
CA ALA A 256 -6.58 2.12 11.64
C ALA A 256 -7.24 2.42 12.99
N ARG A 257 -7.93 1.44 13.61
CA ARG A 257 -8.60 1.63 14.91
C ARG A 257 -7.62 1.73 16.07
N ARG A 258 -6.43 1.16 15.89
CA ARG A 258 -5.35 1.16 16.88
C ARG A 258 -4.44 2.37 16.74
N VAL A 259 -4.55 3.14 15.66
CA VAL A 259 -3.75 4.34 15.45
C VAL A 259 -4.15 5.40 16.47
N THR A 260 -3.18 5.89 17.23
CA THR A 260 -3.41 6.94 18.23
C THR A 260 -2.91 8.30 17.75
N LYS A 261 -3.34 9.38 18.41
CA LYS A 261 -2.82 10.73 18.16
C LYS A 261 -1.33 10.84 18.50
N ASP A 262 -0.85 10.04 19.46
CA ASP A 262 0.56 9.99 19.82
C ASP A 262 1.42 9.38 18.70
N ASP A 263 0.94 8.31 18.08
CA ASP A 263 1.60 7.70 16.92
C ASP A 263 1.80 8.72 15.77
N VAL A 264 0.78 9.54 15.50
CA VAL A 264 0.87 10.59 14.46
C VAL A 264 1.88 11.69 14.85
N ARG A 265 1.95 12.05 16.14
CA ARG A 265 2.95 13.00 16.66
C ARG A 265 4.36 12.42 16.57
N ARG A 266 4.58 11.19 17.03
CA ARG A 266 5.86 10.47 16.92
C ARG A 266 6.31 10.38 15.46
N TRP A 267 5.39 10.13 14.54
CA TRP A 267 5.71 10.12 13.12
C TRP A 267 6.12 11.49 12.60
N ARG A 268 5.38 12.55 12.94
CA ARG A 268 5.77 13.93 12.62
C ARG A 268 7.16 14.24 13.14
N ASP A 269 7.44 13.94 14.40
CA ASP A 269 8.67 14.29 15.09
C ASP A 269 9.87 13.51 14.51
N LYS A 270 9.66 12.23 14.14
CA LYS A 270 10.64 11.48 13.34
C LYS A 270 10.93 12.15 12.00
N LEU A 271 9.91 12.57 11.27
CA LEU A 271 10.09 13.26 9.97
C LEU A 271 10.78 14.64 10.14
N ILE A 272 10.55 15.32 11.27
CA ILE A 272 11.26 16.56 11.65
C ILE A 272 12.75 16.25 11.89
N ALA A 273 13.05 15.20 12.67
CA ALA A 273 14.42 14.77 12.95
C ALA A 273 15.18 14.32 11.69
N GLU A 274 14.47 13.76 10.70
CA GLU A 274 15.01 13.47 9.36
C GLU A 274 15.25 14.74 8.50
N GLY A 275 15.05 15.94 9.04
CA GLY A 275 15.31 17.20 8.34
C GLY A 275 14.27 17.56 7.27
N ARG A 276 13.06 16.97 7.30
CA ARG A 276 12.06 17.23 6.26
C ARG A 276 11.42 18.63 6.42
N PRO A 277 11.16 19.35 5.32
CA PRO A 277 10.46 20.63 5.37
C PRO A 277 9.02 20.51 5.90
N PRO A 278 8.49 21.50 6.64
CA PRO A 278 7.13 21.44 7.20
C PRO A 278 6.04 21.19 6.16
N LYS A 279 6.16 21.85 5.00
CA LYS A 279 5.23 21.64 3.88
C LYS A 279 5.25 20.19 3.38
N THR A 280 6.41 19.55 3.34
CA THR A 280 6.54 18.16 2.92
C THR A 280 5.88 17.22 3.92
N ILE A 281 6.07 17.46 5.23
CA ILE A 281 5.46 16.68 6.30
C ILE A 281 3.94 16.81 6.25
N ASN A 282 3.42 18.04 6.23
CA ASN A 282 1.99 18.31 6.29
C ASN A 282 1.26 17.88 5.02
N ASP A 283 1.72 18.32 3.84
CA ASP A 283 0.95 18.20 2.59
C ASP A 283 1.15 16.84 1.90
N ASN A 284 2.14 16.04 2.31
CA ASN A 284 2.38 14.72 1.74
C ASN A 284 2.22 13.58 2.75
N TYR A 285 2.99 13.59 3.83
CA TYR A 285 3.01 12.47 4.78
C TYR A 285 1.74 12.44 5.62
N GLN A 286 1.49 13.49 6.40
CA GLN A 286 0.30 13.59 7.23
C GLN A 286 -0.98 13.65 6.40
N ALA A 287 -0.96 14.35 5.25
CA ALA A 287 -2.10 14.36 4.34
C ALA A 287 -2.47 12.95 3.84
N ALA A 288 -1.48 12.08 3.55
CA ALA A 288 -1.77 10.71 3.12
C ALA A 288 -2.46 9.89 4.22
N LEU A 289 -1.95 9.91 5.44
CA LEU A 289 -2.57 9.22 6.57
C LEU A 289 -3.95 9.78 6.89
N SER A 290 -4.06 11.11 7.03
CA SER A 290 -5.31 11.80 7.33
C SER A 290 -6.37 11.55 6.27
N SER A 291 -6.00 11.50 4.98
CA SER A 291 -6.92 11.20 3.88
C SER A 291 -7.51 9.78 3.96
N VAL A 292 -6.71 8.79 4.36
CA VAL A 292 -7.17 7.40 4.55
C VAL A 292 -8.03 7.27 5.81
N LEU A 293 -7.63 7.90 6.91
CA LEU A 293 -8.43 7.87 8.15
C LEU A 293 -9.76 8.62 7.99
N SER A 294 -9.79 9.76 7.29
CA SER A 294 -11.05 10.43 6.95
C SER A 294 -11.97 9.53 6.12
N HIS A 295 -11.42 8.84 5.11
CA HIS A 295 -12.19 7.87 4.33
C HIS A 295 -12.76 6.74 5.20
N ALA A 296 -12.00 6.28 6.19
CA ALA A 296 -12.49 5.29 7.15
C ALA A 296 -13.59 5.83 8.08
N VAL A 297 -13.54 7.11 8.44
CA VAL A 297 -14.64 7.76 9.19
C VAL A 297 -15.90 7.81 8.32
N ASP A 298 -15.76 8.28 7.08
CA ASP A 298 -16.90 8.54 6.19
C ASP A 298 -17.59 7.24 5.74
N GLU A 299 -16.82 6.19 5.39
CA GLU A 299 -17.34 4.99 4.71
C GLU A 299 -17.27 3.70 5.58
N PHE A 300 -16.49 3.72 6.67
CA PHE A 300 -16.18 2.52 7.45
C PHE A 300 -16.60 2.63 8.92
N SER A 301 -17.17 3.76 9.35
CA SER A 301 -17.56 4.04 10.73
C SER A 301 -16.38 4.03 11.73
N LEU A 302 -15.20 4.45 11.28
CA LEU A 302 -14.13 4.79 12.22
C LEU A 302 -14.58 5.97 13.07
N ALA A 303 -14.35 5.91 14.39
CA ALA A 303 -14.88 6.91 15.32
C ALA A 303 -14.32 8.33 15.10
N ASP A 304 -13.01 8.45 14.82
CA ASP A 304 -12.35 9.73 14.59
C ASP A 304 -11.11 9.58 13.70
N ASN A 305 -10.79 10.64 12.97
CA ASN A 305 -9.51 10.78 12.28
C ASN A 305 -8.50 11.44 13.24
N VAL A 306 -7.77 10.59 13.97
CA VAL A 306 -6.76 11.02 14.95
C VAL A 306 -5.58 11.82 14.35
N ALA A 307 -5.39 11.77 13.03
CA ALA A 307 -4.37 12.58 12.34
C ALA A 307 -4.83 14.03 12.09
N LYS A 308 -6.13 14.31 12.19
CA LYS A 308 -6.68 15.65 12.02
C LYS A 308 -6.12 16.61 13.08
N GLY A 309 -5.57 17.74 12.63
CA GLY A 309 -5.02 18.78 13.50
C GLY A 309 -3.61 18.54 14.03
N VAL A 310 -3.02 17.35 13.84
CA VAL A 310 -1.58 17.14 14.10
C VAL A 310 -0.82 17.68 12.91
N ARG A 311 -0.08 18.79 13.09
CA ARG A 311 0.69 19.46 12.02
C ARG A 311 2.08 19.85 12.51
N ASP A 312 3.02 19.94 11.59
CA ASP A 312 4.26 20.70 11.76
C ASP A 312 3.96 22.19 11.58
N LYS A 313 4.16 22.98 12.65
CA LYS A 313 3.90 24.42 12.70
C LYS A 313 5.17 25.28 12.56
N ARG A 314 6.34 24.66 12.36
CA ARG A 314 7.57 25.42 12.10
C ARG A 314 7.39 26.29 10.86
N SER A 315 8.03 27.44 10.86
CA SER A 315 8.11 28.30 9.68
C SER A 315 8.72 27.53 8.51
N GLY A 316 8.20 27.78 7.32
CA GLY A 316 8.81 27.28 6.09
C GLY A 316 10.22 27.87 5.89
N PRO A 317 11.01 27.31 4.97
CA PRO A 317 12.29 27.92 4.61
C PRO A 317 12.06 29.33 4.07
N GLU A 318 13.04 30.21 4.29
CA GLU A 318 13.02 31.55 3.72
C GLU A 318 12.93 31.51 2.19
N PRO A 319 12.30 32.52 1.56
CA PRO A 319 12.23 32.61 0.09
C PRO A 319 13.63 32.59 -0.53
N ARG A 320 13.91 31.58 -1.38
CA ARG A 320 15.21 31.39 -2.04
C ARG A 320 15.38 32.25 -3.31
N GLY A 321 14.76 33.41 -3.39
CA GLY A 321 14.79 34.29 -4.56
C GLY A 321 13.68 34.04 -5.60
N PRO A 322 13.89 34.47 -6.87
CA PRO A 322 12.86 34.45 -7.90
C PRO A 322 12.45 33.02 -8.29
N LYS A 323 11.20 32.86 -8.73
CA LYS A 323 10.63 31.56 -9.11
C LYS A 323 10.75 31.25 -10.60
N GLY A 324 10.99 32.27 -11.42
CA GLY A 324 11.06 32.18 -12.87
C GLY A 324 12.34 32.80 -13.40
N TYR A 325 12.66 32.49 -14.65
CA TYR A 325 13.73 33.18 -15.36
C TYR A 325 13.38 34.68 -15.45
N ASP A 326 14.37 35.53 -15.35
CA ASP A 326 14.24 36.93 -15.74
C ASP A 326 14.31 37.08 -17.28
N ALA A 327 14.19 38.32 -17.76
CA ALA A 327 14.18 38.61 -19.19
C ALA A 327 15.52 38.28 -19.87
N ASP A 328 16.65 38.52 -19.19
CA ASP A 328 17.99 38.34 -19.76
C ASP A 328 18.36 36.87 -19.81
N GLN A 329 18.06 36.12 -18.75
CA GLN A 329 18.18 34.67 -18.72
C GLN A 329 17.33 34.02 -19.81
N ALA A 330 16.06 34.46 -19.95
CA ALA A 330 15.17 33.95 -20.98
C ALA A 330 15.74 34.20 -22.38
N LYS A 331 16.13 35.44 -22.70
CA LYS A 331 16.73 35.80 -23.99
C LYS A 331 18.02 35.03 -24.26
N THR A 332 18.87 34.86 -23.24
CA THR A 332 20.12 34.09 -23.36
C THR A 332 19.85 32.65 -23.73
N ILE A 333 18.90 31.99 -23.05
CA ILE A 333 18.53 30.60 -23.37
C ILE A 333 17.92 30.52 -24.78
N LEU A 334 17.02 31.42 -25.13
CA LEU A 334 16.36 31.44 -26.43
C LEU A 334 17.36 31.69 -27.58
N ALA A 335 18.30 32.62 -27.42
CA ALA A 335 19.39 32.83 -28.38
C ALA A 335 20.27 31.57 -28.53
N ALA A 336 20.58 30.90 -27.42
CA ALA A 336 21.40 29.69 -27.42
C ALA A 336 20.74 28.52 -28.17
N THR A 337 19.41 28.50 -28.34
CA THR A 337 18.73 27.47 -29.15
C THR A 337 19.24 27.42 -30.59
N PHE A 338 19.65 28.57 -31.15
CA PHE A 338 20.24 28.69 -32.48
C PHE A 338 21.71 28.27 -32.57
N LYS A 339 22.29 27.77 -31.48
CA LYS A 339 23.59 27.08 -31.49
C LYS A 339 23.43 25.57 -31.29
N GLY A 340 22.25 25.14 -30.81
CA GLY A 340 21.95 23.75 -30.51
C GLY A 340 22.76 23.23 -29.31
N THR A 341 23.05 21.93 -29.33
CA THR A 341 23.89 21.25 -28.32
C THR A 341 25.08 20.59 -28.98
N ALA A 342 26.22 20.64 -28.30
CA ALA A 342 27.42 19.91 -28.70
C ALA A 342 27.27 18.39 -28.49
N LYS A 343 26.34 17.96 -27.62
CA LYS A 343 26.14 16.53 -27.31
C LYS A 343 25.59 15.78 -28.51
N ALA A 344 26.09 14.56 -28.72
CA ALA A 344 25.58 13.64 -29.73
C ALA A 344 24.25 13.00 -29.26
N ILE A 345 23.13 13.68 -29.52
CA ILE A 345 21.78 13.22 -29.20
C ILE A 345 20.93 13.06 -30.46
N SER A 346 19.84 12.31 -30.35
CA SER A 346 18.92 12.05 -31.46
C SER A 346 18.23 13.33 -31.97
N ALA A 347 17.83 13.33 -33.24
CA ALA A 347 17.15 14.46 -33.88
C ALA A 347 15.92 14.99 -33.10
N PRO A 348 15.03 14.16 -32.52
CA PRO A 348 13.91 14.65 -31.73
C PRO A 348 14.33 15.40 -30.45
N HIS A 349 15.44 15.00 -29.82
CA HIS A 349 15.93 15.73 -28.65
C HIS A 349 16.66 17.03 -29.03
N ARG A 350 17.31 17.10 -30.19
CA ARG A 350 17.80 18.37 -30.74
C ARG A 350 16.65 19.32 -31.05
N ARG A 351 15.55 18.81 -31.62
CA ARG A 351 14.30 19.57 -31.77
C ARG A 351 13.75 20.03 -30.42
N ALA A 352 13.80 19.18 -29.38
CA ALA A 352 13.34 19.54 -28.05
C ALA A 352 14.15 20.71 -27.47
N ILE A 353 15.48 20.67 -27.55
CA ILE A 353 16.37 21.76 -27.11
C ILE A 353 16.05 23.06 -27.83
N PHE A 354 15.77 23.00 -29.13
CA PHE A 354 15.40 24.19 -29.89
C PHE A 354 14.02 24.71 -29.49
N TRP A 355 12.97 23.91 -29.66
CA TRP A 355 11.59 24.40 -29.62
C TRP A 355 10.97 24.49 -28.24
N VAL A 356 11.34 23.62 -27.30
CA VAL A 356 10.68 23.56 -25.99
C VAL A 356 10.86 24.86 -25.19
N PRO A 357 12.06 25.49 -25.11
CA PRO A 357 12.21 26.80 -24.48
C PRO A 357 11.29 27.87 -25.10
N TRP A 358 11.28 27.97 -26.43
CA TRP A 358 10.41 28.90 -27.17
C TRP A 358 8.93 28.71 -26.87
N MET A 359 8.46 27.47 -26.91
CA MET A 359 7.07 27.14 -26.60
C MET A 359 6.74 27.45 -25.14
N LEU A 360 7.61 27.08 -24.18
CA LEU A 360 7.35 27.35 -22.77
C LEU A 360 7.33 28.84 -22.43
N ALA A 361 8.17 29.64 -23.08
CA ALA A 361 8.21 31.09 -22.92
C ALA A 361 6.88 31.76 -23.33
N TYR A 362 6.25 31.28 -24.41
CA TYR A 362 5.01 31.83 -24.96
C TYR A 362 3.73 31.16 -24.48
N THR A 363 3.80 30.00 -23.82
CA THR A 363 2.59 29.25 -23.43
C THR A 363 2.46 29.01 -21.94
N GLY A 364 3.58 28.97 -21.20
CA GLY A 364 3.58 28.60 -19.79
C GLY A 364 3.02 27.20 -19.51
N LEU A 365 2.85 26.34 -20.53
CA LEU A 365 2.43 24.95 -20.37
C LEU A 365 3.44 24.16 -19.51
N ARG A 366 3.05 23.00 -19.00
CA ARG A 366 4.02 22.11 -18.36
C ARG A 366 4.92 21.52 -19.44
N VAL A 367 6.20 21.34 -19.13
CA VAL A 367 7.16 20.78 -20.10
C VAL A 367 6.69 19.47 -20.72
N THR A 368 6.08 18.57 -19.95
CA THR A 368 5.56 17.30 -20.47
C THR A 368 4.33 17.47 -21.36
N GLU A 369 3.52 18.51 -21.15
CA GLU A 369 2.39 18.84 -22.04
C GLU A 369 2.90 19.33 -23.39
N VAL A 370 4.06 20.00 -23.43
CA VAL A 370 4.75 20.41 -24.67
C VAL A 370 5.46 19.23 -25.32
N THR A 371 6.27 18.49 -24.57
CA THR A 371 7.13 17.43 -25.13
C THR A 371 6.35 16.21 -25.63
N GLN A 372 5.07 16.07 -25.24
CA GLN A 372 4.18 15.02 -25.74
C GLN A 372 3.44 15.38 -27.04
N LEU A 373 3.53 16.63 -27.52
CA LEU A 373 2.79 17.08 -28.71
C LEU A 373 3.20 16.33 -29.96
N ARG A 374 2.19 16.03 -30.78
CA ARG A 374 2.30 15.46 -32.12
C ARG A 374 1.87 16.52 -33.14
N GLY A 375 2.18 16.31 -34.42
CA GLY A 375 1.72 17.22 -35.48
C GLY A 375 0.19 17.29 -35.57
N VAL A 376 -0.52 16.19 -35.35
CA VAL A 376 -1.99 16.13 -35.29
C VAL A 376 -2.62 16.94 -34.14
N ASP A 377 -1.80 17.33 -33.16
CA ASP A 377 -2.23 18.19 -32.05
C ASP A 377 -2.12 19.68 -32.41
N VAL A 378 -1.53 20.04 -33.56
CA VAL A 378 -1.58 21.39 -34.12
C VAL A 378 -2.78 21.51 -35.05
N ARG A 379 -3.72 22.39 -34.71
CA ARG A 379 -5.01 22.54 -35.40
C ARG A 379 -5.25 24.01 -35.73
N ALA A 380 -6.32 24.28 -36.46
CA ALA A 380 -6.75 25.63 -36.78
C ALA A 380 -8.28 25.76 -36.64
N GLU A 381 -8.71 26.95 -36.21
CA GLU A 381 -10.10 27.40 -36.25
C GLU A 381 -10.11 28.64 -37.15
N GLY A 382 -10.66 28.48 -38.37
CA GLY A 382 -10.41 29.44 -39.45
C GLY A 382 -8.89 29.60 -39.69
N ASP A 383 -8.41 30.85 -39.72
CA ASP A 383 -7.00 31.17 -39.91
C ASP A 383 -6.18 31.18 -38.61
N THR A 384 -6.78 30.81 -37.46
CA THR A 384 -6.10 30.87 -36.16
C THR A 384 -5.51 29.50 -35.79
N PRO A 385 -4.18 29.33 -35.84
CA PRO A 385 -3.55 28.09 -35.39
C PRO A 385 -3.54 28.00 -33.86
N PHE A 386 -3.71 26.79 -33.34
CA PHE A 386 -3.65 26.48 -31.92
C PHE A 386 -3.05 25.10 -31.65
N LEU A 387 -2.52 24.94 -30.43
CA LEU A 387 -2.11 23.65 -29.88
C LEU A 387 -3.29 23.04 -29.11
N PHE A 388 -3.69 21.84 -29.48
CA PHE A 388 -4.71 21.07 -28.80
C PHE A 388 -4.07 20.17 -27.76
N ILE A 389 -4.16 20.55 -26.49
CA ILE A 389 -3.60 19.77 -25.39
C ILE A 389 -4.60 18.70 -25.01
N THR A 390 -4.22 17.42 -25.13
CA THR A 390 -5.15 16.30 -24.95
C THR A 390 -4.53 15.12 -24.22
N PRO A 391 -5.29 14.40 -23.38
CA PRO A 391 -4.86 13.13 -22.78
C PRO A 391 -4.45 12.06 -23.82
N ALA A 392 -4.93 12.17 -25.07
CA ALA A 392 -4.59 11.24 -26.15
C ALA A 392 -3.12 11.35 -26.61
N ALA A 393 -2.46 12.50 -26.39
CA ALA A 393 -1.03 12.68 -26.65
C ALA A 393 -0.17 12.20 -25.48
N GLY A 394 -0.74 12.21 -24.27
CA GLY A 394 -0.12 11.75 -23.04
C GLY A 394 -0.79 12.37 -21.81
N SER A 395 -0.45 11.85 -20.63
CA SER A 395 -1.13 12.19 -19.38
C SER A 395 -1.04 13.69 -19.04
N THR A 396 -2.20 14.36 -19.01
CA THR A 396 -2.36 15.73 -18.49
C THR A 396 -2.77 15.71 -17.02
N LYS A 397 -2.40 16.75 -16.25
CA LYS A 397 -2.75 16.81 -14.83
C LYS A 397 -4.28 16.88 -14.60
N SER A 398 -5.01 17.55 -15.48
CA SER A 398 -6.46 17.71 -15.39
C SER A 398 -7.24 16.53 -15.97
N LYS A 399 -6.58 15.64 -16.74
CA LYS A 399 -7.23 14.62 -17.59
C LYS A 399 -8.25 15.20 -18.59
N LYS A 400 -8.25 16.51 -18.80
CA LYS A 400 -9.10 17.23 -19.75
C LYS A 400 -8.30 17.61 -20.98
N ALA A 401 -9.01 17.90 -22.07
CA ALA A 401 -8.45 18.56 -23.23
C ALA A 401 -8.76 20.08 -23.20
N TRP A 402 -7.86 20.89 -23.76
CA TRP A 402 -8.05 22.34 -23.89
C TRP A 402 -7.21 22.90 -25.03
N THR A 403 -7.49 24.15 -25.37
CA THR A 403 -6.83 24.88 -26.46
C THR A 403 -5.81 25.88 -25.92
N MET A 404 -4.64 25.94 -26.57
CA MET A 404 -3.59 26.93 -26.35
C MET A 404 -3.31 27.66 -27.66
N ALA A 405 -3.56 28.96 -27.72
CA ALA A 405 -3.25 29.74 -28.92
C ALA A 405 -1.73 29.82 -29.17
N VAL A 406 -1.34 29.88 -30.44
CA VAL A 406 0.07 30.00 -30.85
C VAL A 406 0.41 31.47 -31.06
N HIS A 407 1.47 31.95 -30.40
CA HIS A 407 1.96 33.31 -30.58
C HIS A 407 2.50 33.51 -32.02
N PRO A 408 2.23 34.66 -32.70
CA PRO A 408 2.71 34.90 -34.07
C PRO A 408 4.21 34.68 -34.27
N HIS A 409 5.04 35.10 -33.31
CA HIS A 409 6.49 34.84 -33.34
C HIS A 409 6.82 33.33 -33.51
N LEU A 410 6.07 32.42 -32.89
CA LEU A 410 6.30 30.98 -33.07
C LEU A 410 5.90 30.51 -34.47
N VAL A 411 4.85 31.11 -35.06
CA VAL A 411 4.44 30.84 -36.43
C VAL A 411 5.54 31.28 -37.39
N GLU A 412 6.05 32.50 -37.23
CA GLU A 412 7.16 33.06 -38.02
C GLU A 412 8.45 32.26 -37.91
N LEU A 413 8.77 31.73 -36.72
CA LEU A 413 9.93 30.84 -36.52
C LEU A 413 9.78 29.49 -37.25
N GLY A 414 8.58 29.14 -37.72
CA GLY A 414 8.29 27.89 -38.43
C GLY A 414 7.77 26.75 -37.56
N LEU A 415 7.20 27.04 -36.37
CA LEU A 415 6.71 26.01 -35.45
C LEU A 415 5.62 25.15 -36.10
N ILE A 416 4.70 25.79 -36.82
CA ILE A 416 3.57 25.12 -37.46
C ILE A 416 4.05 24.17 -38.55
N ASP A 417 5.01 24.61 -39.37
CA ASP A 417 5.55 23.81 -40.45
C ASP A 417 6.38 22.63 -39.93
N MET A 418 7.13 22.83 -38.83
CA MET A 418 7.81 21.73 -38.13
C MET A 418 6.82 20.66 -37.69
N PHE A 419 5.71 21.02 -37.04
CA PHE A 419 4.72 20.04 -36.61
C PHE A 419 4.00 19.35 -37.78
N LYS A 420 3.68 20.09 -38.85
CA LYS A 420 3.11 19.52 -40.08
C LYS A 420 4.04 18.46 -40.68
N ALA A 421 5.35 18.72 -40.75
CA ALA A 421 6.34 17.77 -41.27
C ALA A 421 6.46 16.49 -40.41
N ILE A 422 6.24 16.58 -39.09
CA ILE A 422 6.28 15.42 -38.19
C ILE A 422 5.06 14.49 -38.35
N GLY A 423 3.88 15.06 -38.67
CA GLY A 423 2.65 14.29 -38.86
C GLY A 423 2.03 13.77 -37.55
N ASP A 424 1.60 12.51 -37.51
CA ASP A 424 0.92 11.92 -36.34
C ASP A 424 1.86 11.44 -35.23
N GLY A 425 3.17 11.46 -35.46
CA GLY A 425 4.19 11.09 -34.48
C GLY A 425 4.51 12.19 -33.46
N PRO A 426 5.15 11.85 -32.33
CA PRO A 426 5.63 12.85 -31.37
C PRO A 426 6.81 13.65 -31.92
N ALA A 427 6.83 14.96 -31.67
CA ALA A 427 7.88 15.83 -32.21
C ALA A 427 9.22 15.69 -31.48
N PHE A 428 9.21 15.38 -30.18
CA PHE A 428 10.35 15.62 -29.28
C PHE A 428 11.02 14.37 -28.71
N TYR A 429 10.52 13.18 -29.04
CA TYR A 429 11.12 11.92 -28.63
C TYR A 429 10.91 10.85 -29.70
N VAL A 430 11.68 9.76 -29.62
CA VAL A 430 11.52 8.61 -30.50
C VAL A 430 10.36 7.75 -29.98
N PRO A 431 9.28 7.51 -30.77
CA PRO A 431 8.15 6.71 -30.33
C PRO A 431 8.50 5.22 -30.20
N TYR A 432 7.68 4.46 -29.47
CA TYR A 432 7.76 3.00 -29.45
C TYR A 432 7.02 2.39 -30.65
N PRO A 433 7.43 1.21 -31.14
CA PRO A 433 6.68 0.46 -32.14
C PRO A 433 5.24 0.21 -31.66
N ALA A 434 4.27 0.21 -32.58
CA ALA A 434 2.86 -0.01 -32.25
C ALA A 434 2.62 -1.34 -31.50
N GLU A 435 3.38 -2.37 -31.86
CA GLU A 435 3.36 -3.72 -31.27
C GLU A 435 4.01 -3.81 -29.89
N ALA A 436 4.64 -2.73 -29.40
CA ALA A 436 5.32 -2.76 -28.12
C ALA A 436 4.30 -2.96 -26.99
N ASP A 437 4.55 -3.94 -26.11
CA ASP A 437 3.75 -4.11 -24.91
C ASP A 437 4.00 -2.93 -23.93
N LEU A 438 3.18 -1.90 -24.09
CA LEU A 438 3.10 -0.75 -23.20
C LEU A 438 2.12 -1.01 -22.04
N SER A 439 1.42 -2.17 -22.01
CA SER A 439 0.40 -2.50 -21.02
C SER A 439 0.99 -2.65 -19.62
N ALA A 440 2.27 -3.03 -19.53
CA ALA A 440 3.02 -3.03 -18.28
C ALA A 440 3.40 -1.62 -17.79
N ASN A 441 3.30 -0.57 -18.62
CA ASN A 441 3.75 0.78 -18.27
C ASN A 441 3.10 1.88 -19.15
N ALA A 442 1.92 2.40 -18.78
CA ALA A 442 1.50 3.77 -19.18
C ALA A 442 2.54 4.84 -18.76
N ALA A 443 3.42 4.49 -17.82
CA ALA A 443 4.63 5.21 -17.46
C ALA A 443 5.66 5.33 -18.60
N SER A 444 5.63 4.48 -19.63
CA SER A 444 6.68 4.39 -20.66
C SER A 444 6.62 5.52 -21.70
N MET A 445 5.44 5.89 -22.21
CA MET A 445 5.27 7.07 -23.08
C MET A 445 5.52 8.36 -22.29
N ARG A 446 4.96 8.44 -21.07
CA ARG A 446 5.24 9.52 -20.13
C ARG A 446 6.74 9.64 -19.85
N ALA A 447 7.46 8.53 -19.75
CA ALA A 447 8.90 8.52 -19.53
C ALA A 447 9.65 9.18 -20.68
N ARG A 448 9.32 8.91 -21.96
CA ARG A 448 9.99 9.54 -23.11
C ARG A 448 9.74 11.05 -23.22
N ALA A 449 8.49 11.48 -23.06
CA ALA A 449 8.16 12.91 -23.03
C ALA A 449 8.85 13.62 -21.84
N GLN A 450 8.87 12.99 -20.67
CA GLN A 450 9.59 13.50 -19.50
C GLN A 450 11.10 13.53 -19.74
N GLU A 451 11.66 12.52 -20.39
CA GLU A 451 13.08 12.40 -20.75
C GLU A 451 13.49 13.55 -21.69
N ALA A 452 12.68 13.85 -22.71
CA ALA A 452 12.90 15.00 -23.59
C ALA A 452 12.92 16.32 -22.80
N GLY A 453 11.99 16.51 -21.87
CA GLY A 453 11.96 17.69 -20.98
C GLY A 453 13.16 17.75 -20.05
N ASN A 454 13.61 16.62 -19.50
CA ASN A 454 14.79 16.55 -18.64
C ASN A 454 16.06 16.93 -19.42
N ARG A 455 16.20 16.47 -20.67
CA ARG A 455 17.33 16.86 -21.52
C ARG A 455 17.37 18.36 -21.80
N VAL A 456 16.22 19.01 -21.97
CA VAL A 456 16.15 20.47 -22.10
C VAL A 456 16.62 21.15 -20.82
N ALA A 457 16.18 20.64 -19.65
CA ALA A 457 16.65 21.14 -18.36
C ALA A 457 18.16 20.99 -18.17
N GLU A 458 18.70 19.80 -18.42
CA GLU A 458 20.14 19.48 -18.33
C GLU A 458 20.96 20.32 -19.32
N TRP A 459 20.44 20.58 -20.53
CA TRP A 459 21.09 21.48 -21.48
C TRP A 459 21.18 22.91 -20.93
N ILE A 460 20.11 23.45 -20.35
CA ILE A 460 20.12 24.79 -19.76
C ILE A 460 21.09 24.86 -18.57
N THR A 461 21.04 23.89 -17.66
CA THR A 461 21.82 23.96 -16.41
C THR A 461 23.26 23.54 -16.59
N ASP A 462 23.51 22.44 -17.32
CA ASP A 462 24.82 21.79 -17.32
C ASP A 462 25.67 22.23 -18.51
N GLU A 463 25.04 22.50 -19.66
CA GLU A 463 25.74 22.89 -20.89
C GLU A 463 25.83 24.42 -21.04
N LEU A 464 24.73 25.15 -20.81
CA LEU A 464 24.76 26.62 -20.83
C LEU A 464 25.25 27.21 -19.50
N GLY A 465 25.28 26.42 -18.42
CA GLY A 465 25.68 26.89 -17.09
C GLY A 465 24.69 27.89 -16.46
N ILE A 466 23.45 27.96 -16.95
CA ILE A 466 22.47 28.94 -16.49
C ILE A 466 21.75 28.39 -15.24
N PRO A 467 21.89 29.02 -14.07
CA PRO A 467 21.28 28.53 -12.84
C PRO A 467 19.77 28.48 -12.95
N ALA A 468 19.17 27.37 -12.53
CA ALA A 468 17.73 27.21 -12.53
C ALA A 468 17.09 27.90 -11.32
N PRO A 469 16.13 28.82 -11.51
CA PRO A 469 15.35 29.38 -10.41
C PRO A 469 14.70 28.28 -9.56
N LEU A 470 14.99 28.29 -8.25
CA LEU A 470 14.56 27.28 -7.26
C LEU A 470 14.90 25.82 -7.64
N ASP A 471 15.96 25.58 -8.42
CA ASP A 471 16.34 24.26 -8.94
C ASP A 471 15.26 23.62 -9.83
N ARG A 472 14.44 24.44 -10.50
CA ARG A 472 13.32 23.99 -11.36
C ARG A 472 13.37 24.62 -12.76
N PRO A 473 14.34 24.25 -13.61
CA PRO A 473 14.57 24.93 -14.89
C PRO A 473 13.33 24.97 -15.79
N ASN A 474 12.70 23.81 -16.02
CA ASN A 474 11.48 23.74 -16.83
C ASN A 474 10.28 24.47 -16.22
N ARG A 475 10.20 24.58 -14.88
CA ARG A 475 9.07 25.28 -14.22
C ARG A 475 9.28 26.79 -14.15
N ALA A 476 10.52 27.24 -14.24
CA ALA A 476 10.88 28.65 -14.25
C ALA A 476 10.26 29.38 -15.46
N TRP A 477 10.16 28.73 -16.63
CA TRP A 477 9.44 29.27 -17.79
C TRP A 477 7.97 29.57 -17.51
N ARG A 478 7.25 28.66 -16.84
CA ARG A 478 5.85 28.89 -16.45
C ARG A 478 5.70 30.09 -15.51
N HIS A 479 6.69 30.31 -14.64
CA HIS A 479 6.72 31.49 -13.79
C HIS A 479 6.99 32.77 -14.60
N LEU A 480 7.94 32.74 -15.54
CA LEU A 480 8.18 33.85 -16.48
C LEU A 480 6.90 34.20 -17.26
N PHE A 481 6.28 33.23 -17.93
CA PHE A 481 5.03 33.43 -18.67
C PHE A 481 3.93 34.02 -17.78
N THR A 482 3.78 33.51 -16.55
CA THR A 482 2.79 34.04 -15.60
C THR A 482 3.10 35.50 -15.24
N SER A 483 4.36 35.86 -15.03
CA SER A 483 4.76 37.23 -14.75
C SER A 483 4.50 38.14 -15.95
N LEU A 484 4.94 37.75 -17.15
CA LEU A 484 4.68 38.50 -18.39
C LEU A 484 3.19 38.68 -18.66
N SER A 485 2.39 37.64 -18.42
CA SER A 485 0.93 37.73 -18.59
C SER A 485 0.28 38.82 -17.73
N ARG A 486 0.84 39.08 -16.53
CA ARG A 486 0.35 40.11 -15.62
C ARG A 486 0.81 41.48 -16.08
N VAL A 487 2.08 41.59 -16.47
CA VAL A 487 2.67 42.83 -16.98
C VAL A 487 1.92 43.32 -18.23
N HIS A 488 1.57 42.41 -19.13
CA HIS A 488 0.91 42.73 -20.40
C HIS A 488 -0.62 42.58 -20.37
N GLY A 489 -1.23 42.46 -19.19
CA GLY A 489 -2.68 42.52 -19.04
C GLY A 489 -3.45 41.43 -19.79
N LEU A 490 -2.95 40.19 -19.79
CA LEU A 490 -3.70 39.04 -20.27
C LEU A 490 -4.88 38.79 -19.33
N ASP A 491 -6.04 38.51 -19.92
CA ASP A 491 -7.20 38.11 -19.14
C ASP A 491 -6.85 36.88 -18.28
N THR A 492 -7.22 36.94 -17.00
CA THR A 492 -6.83 35.93 -16.03
C THR A 492 -7.53 34.60 -16.30
N GLN A 493 -8.78 34.61 -16.77
CA GLN A 493 -9.51 33.37 -17.08
C GLN A 493 -8.94 32.72 -18.34
N ALA A 494 -8.76 33.49 -19.42
CA ALA A 494 -8.17 33.02 -20.67
C ALA A 494 -6.76 32.46 -20.44
N ARG A 495 -5.90 33.15 -19.68
CA ARG A 495 -4.58 32.66 -19.30
C ARG A 495 -4.68 31.35 -18.52
N ASN A 496 -5.53 31.30 -17.48
CA ASN A 496 -5.65 30.11 -16.64
C ASN A 496 -6.17 28.91 -17.43
N TYR A 497 -7.12 29.12 -18.35
CA TYR A 497 -7.64 28.14 -19.29
C TYR A 497 -6.52 27.61 -20.20
N MET A 498 -5.80 28.50 -20.90
CA MET A 498 -4.68 28.14 -21.78
C MET A 498 -3.56 27.36 -21.05
N MET A 499 -3.36 27.67 -19.77
CA MET A 499 -2.40 26.99 -18.91
C MET A 499 -2.92 25.66 -18.29
N GLY A 500 -4.12 25.21 -18.67
CA GLY A 500 -4.75 23.98 -18.20
C GLY A 500 -5.04 23.98 -16.70
N SER A 501 -5.45 25.13 -16.15
CA SER A 501 -5.78 25.28 -14.73
C SER A 501 -7.26 24.97 -14.50
N ASN A 502 -7.59 24.36 -13.36
CA ASN A 502 -8.99 24.15 -13.00
C ASN A 502 -9.66 25.51 -12.71
N PRO A 503 -10.92 25.68 -13.12
CA PRO A 503 -11.74 26.83 -12.74
C PRO A 503 -11.75 27.02 -11.23
N LYS A 504 -11.69 28.27 -10.77
CA LYS A 504 -11.87 28.60 -9.35
C LYS A 504 -13.34 28.82 -9.02
N ASP A 505 -14.10 29.33 -9.98
CA ASP A 505 -15.54 29.51 -9.92
C ASP A 505 -16.19 28.58 -10.95
N ALA A 506 -17.32 27.96 -10.60
CA ALA A 506 -18.07 27.11 -11.53
C ALA A 506 -18.50 27.87 -12.79
N ARG A 507 -18.73 29.18 -12.70
CA ARG A 507 -19.16 30.02 -13.81
C ARG A 507 -18.10 30.20 -14.90
N GLU A 508 -16.83 30.11 -14.54
CA GLU A 508 -15.71 30.13 -15.50
C GLU A 508 -15.75 28.91 -16.46
N GLY A 509 -16.59 27.90 -16.17
CA GLY A 509 -16.83 26.76 -17.03
C GLY A 509 -17.97 26.93 -18.04
N TYR A 510 -18.73 28.04 -18.01
CA TYR A 510 -19.77 28.31 -19.01
C TYR A 510 -19.19 28.97 -20.26
N GLY A 511 -19.72 28.56 -21.42
CA GLY A 511 -19.28 29.05 -22.72
C GLY A 511 -18.01 28.35 -23.21
N GLU A 512 -17.69 28.62 -24.47
CA GLU A 512 -16.49 28.08 -25.12
C GLU A 512 -15.37 29.11 -25.15
N TRP A 513 -14.14 28.65 -25.39
CA TRP A 513 -12.98 29.49 -25.62
C TRP A 513 -12.54 29.43 -27.09
N PRO A 514 -13.13 30.26 -27.99
CA PRO A 514 -12.73 30.32 -29.40
C PRO A 514 -11.24 30.62 -29.55
N ALA A 515 -10.59 29.99 -30.53
CA ALA A 515 -9.15 30.16 -30.73
C ALA A 515 -8.76 31.63 -30.97
N ALA A 516 -9.62 32.40 -31.66
CA ALA A 516 -9.42 33.83 -31.91
C ALA A 516 -9.40 34.66 -30.60
N THR A 517 -10.26 34.31 -29.63
CA THR A 517 -10.28 34.94 -28.30
C THR A 517 -8.96 34.71 -27.57
N LEU A 518 -8.46 33.48 -27.60
CA LEU A 518 -7.19 33.11 -26.98
C LEU A 518 -5.99 33.76 -27.68
N LEU A 519 -6.03 33.83 -29.02
CA LEU A 519 -5.01 34.50 -29.81
C LEU A 519 -4.91 35.98 -29.49
N ARG A 520 -6.05 36.68 -29.33
CA ARG A 520 -6.09 38.09 -28.91
C ARG A 520 -5.32 38.30 -27.61
N GLU A 521 -5.48 37.39 -26.65
CA GLU A 521 -4.77 37.47 -25.37
C GLU A 521 -3.29 37.15 -25.51
N ILE A 522 -2.93 36.10 -26.26
CA ILE A 522 -1.52 35.72 -26.47
C ILE A 522 -0.73 36.82 -27.20
N LYS A 523 -1.33 37.51 -28.18
CA LYS A 523 -0.71 38.61 -28.92
C LYS A 523 -0.32 39.82 -28.06
N LYS A 524 -0.82 39.93 -26.83
CA LYS A 524 -0.40 40.99 -25.90
C LYS A 524 1.03 40.80 -25.40
N LEU A 525 1.56 39.57 -25.45
CA LEU A 525 2.94 39.30 -25.10
C LEU A 525 3.88 39.84 -26.19
N PRO A 526 5.00 40.50 -25.84
CA PRO A 526 5.93 41.02 -26.82
C PRO A 526 6.74 39.91 -27.48
N ARG A 527 7.34 40.23 -28.64
CA ARG A 527 8.37 39.40 -29.25
C ARG A 527 9.60 39.33 -28.32
N PHE A 528 10.18 38.15 -28.17
CA PHE A 528 11.52 38.01 -27.60
C PHE A 528 12.54 38.34 -28.68
N GLU A 529 13.10 39.53 -28.61
CA GLU A 529 14.20 39.94 -29.48
C GLU A 529 15.49 39.22 -29.05
N VAL A 530 16.00 38.36 -29.92
CA VAL A 530 17.25 37.60 -29.76
C VAL A 530 18.01 37.55 -31.08
N GLU A 531 19.32 37.40 -31.01
CA GLU A 531 20.14 37.16 -32.19
C GLU A 531 19.88 35.74 -32.72
N GLU A 532 19.27 35.64 -33.91
CA GLU A 532 19.01 34.36 -34.57
C GLU A 532 20.27 33.85 -35.29
N GLY A 533 20.72 32.65 -34.91
CA GLY A 533 21.77 31.93 -35.63
C GLY A 533 21.23 31.09 -36.79
N ILE A 534 22.15 30.56 -37.60
CA ILE A 534 21.82 29.76 -38.81
C ILE A 534 21.34 28.33 -38.51
N TYR A 535 21.60 27.81 -37.31
CA TYR A 535 21.23 26.43 -36.98
C TYR A 535 19.71 26.25 -36.90
N ARG A 536 19.23 25.15 -37.47
CA ARG A 536 17.87 24.62 -37.27
C ARG A 536 17.96 23.09 -37.12
N PRO A 537 17.20 22.48 -36.20
CA PRO A 537 17.15 21.02 -36.07
C PRO A 537 16.37 20.38 -37.23
N SER A 538 16.70 19.14 -37.58
CA SER A 538 15.95 18.37 -38.58
C SER A 538 14.47 18.27 -38.22
N THR A 539 13.59 18.52 -39.18
CA THR A 539 12.13 18.36 -39.08
C THR A 539 11.66 16.96 -39.51
N GLU A 540 12.59 16.07 -39.86
CA GLU A 540 12.25 14.71 -40.30
C GLU A 540 11.63 13.89 -39.17
N ARG A 541 10.59 13.15 -39.54
CA ARG A 541 10.00 12.13 -38.68
C ARG A 541 11.03 11.03 -38.42
N VAL A 542 11.08 10.56 -37.18
CA VAL A 542 11.95 9.44 -36.79
C VAL A 542 11.08 8.20 -36.56
N GLU A 543 11.47 7.10 -37.18
CA GLU A 543 10.77 5.83 -37.07
C GLU A 543 10.76 5.30 -35.62
N PRO A 544 9.70 4.59 -35.22
CA PRO A 544 9.61 4.03 -33.88
C PRO A 544 10.77 3.06 -33.56
N GLN A 545 11.28 3.13 -32.34
CA GLN A 545 12.37 2.27 -31.87
C GLN A 545 11.98 1.45 -30.64
N PRO A 546 12.29 0.13 -30.61
CA PRO A 546 11.93 -0.73 -29.49
C PRO A 546 12.59 -0.28 -28.18
N ILE A 547 12.00 -0.68 -27.04
CA ILE A 547 12.63 -0.52 -25.74
C ILE A 547 13.98 -1.25 -25.78
N ARG A 548 15.09 -0.56 -25.48
CA ARG A 548 16.38 -1.22 -25.26
C ARG A 548 16.24 -2.16 -24.07
N GLY A 549 15.95 -3.43 -24.33
CA GLY A 549 15.97 -4.47 -23.31
C GLY A 549 17.39 -4.70 -22.83
N ARG A 550 17.55 -4.89 -21.52
CA ARG A 550 18.63 -5.72 -20.98
C ARG A 550 18.70 -6.98 -21.85
N SER A 551 19.84 -7.20 -22.51
CA SER A 551 20.08 -8.37 -23.37
C SER A 551 19.42 -9.61 -22.78
N ALA A 552 18.34 -10.07 -23.43
CA ALA A 552 17.86 -11.42 -23.24
C ALA A 552 19.01 -12.30 -23.76
N LYS A 553 19.78 -12.90 -22.85
CA LYS A 553 20.81 -13.87 -23.19
C LYS A 553 20.17 -14.87 -24.18
N ARG A 554 20.60 -14.81 -25.44
CA ARG A 554 20.30 -15.85 -26.45
C ARG A 554 20.66 -17.17 -25.79
N LYS A 555 19.66 -18.01 -25.48
CA LYS A 555 19.90 -19.41 -25.13
C LYS A 555 20.54 -20.04 -26.37
N VAL A 556 21.86 -20.20 -26.33
CA VAL A 556 22.56 -21.04 -27.30
C VAL A 556 22.03 -22.46 -27.11
N PRO A 557 21.51 -23.13 -28.15
CA PRO A 557 21.08 -24.51 -28.02
C PRO A 557 22.31 -25.36 -27.71
N LYS A 558 22.24 -26.14 -26.62
CA LYS A 558 23.24 -27.17 -26.32
C LYS A 558 23.28 -28.13 -27.50
N ARG A 559 24.38 -28.13 -28.25
CA ARG A 559 24.70 -29.22 -29.17
C ARG A 559 24.82 -30.50 -28.35
N HIS A 560 23.93 -31.46 -28.59
CA HIS A 560 24.17 -32.85 -28.24
C HIS A 560 25.43 -33.31 -28.98
N ARG A 561 26.50 -33.60 -28.23
CA ARG A 561 27.55 -34.48 -28.71
C ARG A 561 27.11 -35.90 -28.40
N GLY A 562 26.56 -36.56 -29.41
CA GLY A 562 26.48 -38.00 -29.47
C GLY A 562 27.67 -38.53 -30.26
N ARG A 563 28.24 -39.61 -29.72
CA ARG A 563 29.40 -40.42 -30.15
C ARG A 563 30.73 -40.01 -29.56
#